data_AF-A0A2L2Z247-F1
#
_entry.id   AF-A0A2L2Z247-F1
#
_cell.length_a   1.000
_cell.length_b   1.000
_cell.length_c   1.000
_cell.angle_alpha   90.00
_cell.angle_beta   90.00
_cell.angle_gamma   90.00
#
_symmetry.space_group_name_H-M   'P 1'
#
loop_
_entity.id
_entity.type
_entity.pdbx_description
1 polymer ?
#
loop_
_entity_poly.entity_id
_entity_poly.type
_entity_poly.pdbx_seq_one_letter_code
_entity_poly.pdbx_strand_id
1 'polypeptide(L)'
;LHARVTFGNVFALDSPVPYVSPYKIDGCLACEIDTACFDVPDNYVKFGNTQANRSAEKPPMTAESLAERREDRKQKLLMKYGYT
;
A
#
# COMPACT_ATOMS: atom_id res chain seq x y z
N LEU A 1 -14.35 5.52 0.36
CA LEU A 1 -14.03 4.08 0.36
C LEU A 1 -12.87 3.86 1.31
N HIS A 2 -13.07 3.17 2.44
CA HIS A 2 -12.00 2.88 3.40
C HIS A 2 -11.50 1.46 3.12
N ALA A 3 -10.25 1.31 2.68
CA ALA A 3 -9.61 0.00 2.64
C ALA A 3 -9.40 -0.48 4.07
N ARG A 4 -10.17 -1.47 4.50
CA ARG A 4 -9.98 -2.18 5.77
C ARG A 4 -9.02 -3.34 5.50
N VAL A 5 -7.76 -3.17 5.90
CA VAL A 5 -6.82 -4.30 5.98
C VAL A 5 -7.20 -5.08 7.24
N THR A 6 -7.84 -6.24 7.06
CA THR A 6 -8.19 -7.14 8.16
C THR A 6 -7.08 -8.16 8.36
N PHE A 7 -6.20 -7.93 9.33
CA PHE A 7 -5.34 -8.97 9.91
C PHE A 7 -6.20 -9.82 10.85
N GLY A 8 -7.03 -10.70 10.30
CA GLY A 8 -8.02 -11.40 11.11
C GLY A 8 -8.66 -12.56 10.37
N ASN A 9 -7.87 -13.60 10.10
CA ASN A 9 -8.36 -14.97 9.96
C ASN A 9 -7.20 -15.92 10.29
N VAL A 10 -6.92 -16.06 11.59
CA VAL A 10 -6.05 -17.12 12.14
C VAL A 10 -6.92 -18.34 12.43
N PHE A 11 -7.70 -18.77 11.44
CA PHE A 11 -8.31 -20.09 11.46
C PHE A 11 -7.57 -20.89 10.40
N ALA A 12 -7.04 -22.03 10.80
CA ALA A 12 -6.49 -23.01 9.89
C ALA A 12 -7.51 -23.20 8.76
N LEU A 13 -7.16 -22.73 7.57
CA LEU A 13 -7.99 -22.96 6.40
C LEU A 13 -7.99 -24.47 6.18
N ASP A 14 -9.17 -25.07 6.03
CA ASP A 14 -9.32 -26.49 5.66
C ASP A 14 -8.56 -26.81 4.36
N SER A 15 -8.27 -25.77 3.55
CA SER A 15 -7.43 -25.81 2.36
C SER A 15 -6.17 -24.95 2.51
N PRO A 16 -5.01 -25.40 2.01
CA PRO A 16 -3.79 -24.59 2.00
C PRO A 16 -4.00 -23.26 1.24
N VAL A 17 -3.37 -22.19 1.72
CA VAL A 17 -3.36 -20.89 1.02
C VAL A 17 -2.57 -21.07 -0.28
N PRO A 18 -3.15 -20.74 -1.45
CA PRO A 18 -2.42 -20.77 -2.71
C PRO A 18 -1.14 -19.93 -2.62
N TYR A 19 -0.05 -20.39 -3.25
CA TYR A 19 1.22 -19.67 -3.36
C TYR A 19 1.95 -19.43 -2.01
N VAL A 20 1.55 -20.13 -0.94
CA VAL A 20 2.22 -20.10 0.36
C VAL A 20 2.64 -21.51 0.75
N SER A 21 3.94 -21.72 0.95
CA SER A 21 4.52 -23.01 1.34
C SER A 21 5.01 -22.95 2.79
N PRO A 22 4.31 -23.56 3.76
CA PRO A 22 4.74 -23.56 5.15
C PRO A 22 5.90 -24.54 5.38
N TYR A 23 6.84 -24.18 6.25
CA TYR A 23 7.96 -25.03 6.67
C TYR A 23 8.35 -24.74 8.12
N LYS A 24 9.21 -25.59 8.72
CA LYS A 24 9.69 -25.42 10.09
C LYS A 24 11.20 -25.17 10.12
N ILE A 25 11.62 -24.15 10.86
CA ILE A 25 13.03 -23.87 11.17
C ILE A 25 13.15 -23.84 12.69
N ASP A 26 13.99 -24.71 13.27
CA ASP A 26 14.30 -24.71 14.71
C ASP A 26 13.05 -24.72 15.62
N GLY A 27 11.99 -25.40 15.19
CA GLY A 27 10.70 -25.46 15.90
C GLY A 27 9.78 -24.27 15.67
N CYS A 28 10.24 -23.22 14.99
CA CYS A 28 9.44 -22.09 14.55
C CYS A 28 8.75 -22.38 13.21
N LEU A 29 7.49 -21.97 13.08
CA LEU A 29 6.75 -22.03 11.83
C LEU A 29 7.16 -20.84 10.95
N ALA A 30 7.61 -21.15 9.73
CA ALA A 30 7.94 -20.18 8.69
C ALA A 30 7.13 -20.50 7.43
N CYS A 31 7.12 -19.59 6.46
CA CYS A 31 6.51 -19.84 5.16
C CYS A 31 7.28 -19.13 4.05
N GLU A 32 7.33 -19.77 2.89
CA GLU A 32 7.81 -19.20 1.65
C GLU A 32 6.60 -18.70 0.87
N ILE A 33 6.72 -17.49 0.32
CA ILE A 33 5.63 -16.80 -0.37
C ILE A 33 6.08 -16.58 -1.81
N ASP A 34 5.33 -17.11 -2.77
CA ASP A 34 5.54 -16.78 -4.18
C ASP A 34 5.07 -15.33 -4.44
N THR A 35 5.80 -14.62 -5.30
CA THR A 35 5.41 -13.32 -5.84
C THR A 35 3.99 -13.28 -6.40
N ALA A 36 3.46 -14.40 -6.90
CA ALA A 36 2.07 -14.52 -7.36
C ALA A 36 1.03 -14.18 -6.27
N CYS A 37 1.38 -14.24 -4.97
CA CYS A 37 0.54 -13.76 -3.87
C CYS A 37 0.21 -12.26 -3.97
N PHE A 38 1.04 -11.48 -4.66
CA PHE A 38 0.87 -10.03 -4.81
C PHE A 38 0.23 -9.64 -6.14
N ASP A 39 -0.04 -10.62 -7.01
CA ASP A 39 -0.79 -10.38 -8.23
C ASP A 39 -2.24 -10.04 -7.88
N VAL A 40 -2.80 -9.11 -8.64
CA VAL A 40 -4.19 -8.70 -8.46
C VAL A 40 -5.06 -9.84 -9.00
N PRO A 41 -5.94 -10.45 -8.18
CA PRO A 41 -6.83 -11.51 -8.66
C PRO A 41 -7.69 -11.03 -9.84
N ASP A 42 -7.94 -11.89 -10.83
CA ASP A 42 -8.66 -11.51 -12.05
C ASP A 42 -10.09 -10.99 -11.79
N ASN A 43 -10.69 -11.42 -10.68
CA ASN A 43 -12.03 -11.00 -10.25
C ASN A 43 -12.03 -9.67 -9.50
N TYR A 44 -10.87 -9.07 -9.20
CA TYR A 44 -10.80 -7.75 -8.59
C TYR A 44 -11.04 -6.68 -9.65
N VAL A 45 -12.20 -6.03 -9.56
CA VAL A 45 -12.49 -4.82 -10.33
C VAL A 45 -11.51 -3.73 -9.87
N LYS A 46 -10.63 -3.29 -10.77
CA LYS A 46 -9.73 -2.16 -10.53
C LYS A 46 -10.56 -0.88 -10.41
N PHE A 47 -10.97 -0.54 -9.19
CA PHE A 47 -11.62 0.74 -8.90
C PHE A 47 -10.57 1.85 -8.80
N GLY A 48 -10.49 2.70 -9.82
CA GLY A 48 -9.55 3.83 -9.87
C GLY A 48 -9.19 4.21 -11.31
N ASN A 49 -8.43 5.30 -11.46
CA ASN A 49 -8.01 5.77 -12.78
C ASN A 49 -7.06 4.75 -13.44
N THR A 50 -7.60 3.85 -14.26
CA THR A 50 -6.85 2.87 -15.07
C THR A 50 -5.93 3.52 -16.09
N GLN A 51 -6.08 4.84 -16.32
CA GLN A 51 -5.15 5.68 -17.10
C GLN A 51 -4.13 6.42 -16.25
N ALA A 52 -3.99 6.11 -14.95
CA ALA A 52 -2.82 6.52 -14.20
C ALA A 52 -1.63 5.74 -14.78
N ASN A 53 -1.12 6.23 -15.91
CA ASN A 53 0.16 5.85 -16.47
C ASN A 53 1.17 5.94 -15.33
N ARG A 54 1.54 4.79 -14.77
CA ARG A 54 2.68 4.66 -13.85
C ARG A 54 4.01 4.99 -14.56
N SER A 55 3.97 5.51 -15.78
CA SER A 55 5.10 5.77 -16.68
C SER A 55 5.89 7.04 -16.35
N ALA A 56 5.56 7.74 -15.28
CA ALA A 56 6.51 8.68 -14.71
C ALA A 56 7.00 8.05 -13.41
N GLU A 57 8.20 7.48 -13.42
CA GLU A 57 9.03 7.50 -12.22
C GLU A 57 8.99 8.93 -11.72
N LYS A 58 8.14 9.20 -10.73
CA LYS A 58 8.21 10.48 -10.06
C LYS A 58 9.58 10.48 -9.40
N PRO A 59 10.46 11.44 -9.75
CA PRO A 59 11.76 11.51 -9.10
C PRO A 59 11.53 11.54 -7.59
N PRO A 60 12.36 10.84 -6.81
CA PRO A 60 12.25 10.85 -5.35
C PRO A 60 12.21 12.31 -4.90
N MET A 61 11.19 12.67 -4.12
CA MET A 61 11.07 14.05 -3.65
C MET A 61 12.25 14.39 -2.75
N THR A 62 12.98 15.44 -3.12
CA THR A 62 14.07 15.98 -2.31
C THR A 62 13.51 16.60 -1.03
N ALA A 63 14.33 16.68 0.03
CA ALA A 63 13.94 17.30 1.29
C ALA A 63 13.48 18.76 1.12
N GLU A 64 14.10 19.48 0.18
CA GLU A 64 13.74 20.85 -0.19
C GLU A 64 12.36 20.94 -0.82
N SER A 65 12.05 20.09 -1.81
CA SER A 65 10.72 20.06 -2.45
C SER A 65 9.59 19.71 -1.46
N LEU A 66 9.90 18.94 -0.42
CA LEU A 66 9.00 18.64 0.68
C LEU A 66 8.77 19.85 1.59
N ALA A 67 9.83 20.60 1.90
CA ALA A 67 9.74 21.82 2.72
C ALA A 67 8.90 22.89 2.02
N GLU A 68 9.14 23.14 0.73
CA GLU A 68 8.38 24.09 -0.09
C GLU A 68 6.88 23.73 -0.11
N ARG A 69 6.55 22.44 -0.32
CA ARG A 69 5.15 21.98 -0.26
C ARG A 69 4.50 22.17 1.10
N ARG A 70 5.27 22.09 2.19
CA ARG A 70 4.76 22.34 3.55
C ARG A 70 4.49 23.82 3.77
N GLU A 71 5.37 24.70 3.27
CA GLU A 71 5.22 26.14 3.36
C GLU A 71 4.05 26.66 2.53
N ASP A 72 3.90 26.21 1.28
CA ASP A 72 2.74 26.54 0.43
C ASP A 72 1.42 26.11 1.11
N ARG A 73 1.38 24.92 1.71
CA ARG A 73 0.20 24.46 2.46
C ARG A 73 -0.05 25.32 3.70
N LYS A 74 0.99 25.73 4.42
CA LYS A 74 0.88 26.61 5.59
C LYS A 74 0.36 27.99 5.19
N GLN A 75 0.87 28.59 4.12
CA GLN A 75 0.40 29.88 3.61
C GLN A 75 -1.06 29.81 3.17
N LYS A 76 -1.45 28.77 2.42
CA LYS A 76 -2.86 28.54 2.04
C LYS A 76 -3.78 28.41 3.24
N LEU A 77 -3.33 27.75 4.31
CA LEU A 77 -4.10 27.65 5.55
C LEU A 77 -4.22 29.00 6.27
N LEU A 78 -3.12 29.76 6.37
CA LEU A 78 -3.14 31.11 6.96
C LEU A 78 -4.11 32.03 6.22
N MET A 79 -4.01 32.08 4.89
CA MET A 79 -4.92 32.86 4.03
C MET A 79 -6.38 32.41 4.17
N LYS A 80 -6.63 31.09 4.21
CA LYS A 80 -7.98 30.54 4.35
C LYS A 80 -8.65 30.94 5.67
N TYR A 81 -7.88 31.03 6.75
CA TYR A 81 -8.40 31.35 8.08
C TYR A 81 -8.18 32.81 8.50
N GLY A 82 -7.77 33.68 7.58
CA GLY A 82 -7.65 35.12 7.82
C GLY A 82 -6.52 35.53 8.75
N TYR A 83 -5.52 34.66 8.92
CA TYR A 83 -4.27 34.99 9.63
C TYR A 83 -3.26 35.44 8.57
N THR A 84 -3.28 36.71 8.19
CA THR A 84 -2.28 37.33 7.29
C THR A 84 -1.40 38.29 8.07
#